data_AF-A0A436RZW1-F1
#
_entry.id   AF-A0A436RZW1-F1
#
_cell.length_a   1.000
_cell.length_b   1.000
_cell.length_c   1.000
_cell.angle_alpha   90.00
_cell.angle_beta   90.00
_cell.angle_gamma   90.00
#
_symmetry.space_group_name_H-M   'P 1'
#
loop_
_entity.id
_entity.type
_entity.pdbx_description
1 polymer ?
#
loop_
_entity_poly.entity_id
_entity_poly.type
_entity_poly.pdbx_seq_one_letter_code
_entity_poly.pdbx_strand_id
1 'polypeptide(L)'
;MKSLQDLVESKPKLVDYFYNDTISPFYKSRTELFSRLNLIEQEYTNWRDEQRAAHETCILTNQSHHMPVLIVRGSDARKMLQYLTPISLANITQDRAKQYFSVTPRGYHIGDCLMYYHGEEQG
;
A
#
# COMPACT_ATOMS: atom_id res chain seq x y z
N MET A 1 -2.54 8.89 -24.73
CA MET A 1 -2.36 8.02 -23.53
C MET A 1 -3.61 7.16 -23.46
N LYS A 2 -3.50 5.83 -23.31
CA LYS A 2 -4.68 4.97 -23.17
C LYS A 2 -5.21 5.05 -21.74
N SER A 3 -6.52 5.11 -21.57
CA SER A 3 -7.18 5.03 -20.26
C SER A 3 -7.20 3.58 -19.76
N LEU A 4 -7.48 3.36 -18.48
CA LEU A 4 -7.74 2.02 -17.96
C LEU A 4 -8.94 1.37 -18.67
N GLN A 5 -9.98 2.16 -18.97
CA GLN A 5 -11.17 1.68 -19.66
C GLN A 5 -10.82 1.15 -21.06
N ASP A 6 -10.01 1.90 -21.83
CA ASP A 6 -9.56 1.48 -23.16
C ASP A 6 -8.79 0.14 -23.10
N LEU A 7 -8.01 -0.06 -22.03
CA LEU A 7 -7.27 -1.29 -21.82
C LEU A 7 -8.19 -2.46 -21.47
N VAL A 8 -9.17 -2.25 -20.61
CA VAL A 8 -10.15 -3.27 -20.22
C VAL A 8 -10.96 -3.72 -21.43
N GLU A 9 -11.47 -2.78 -22.24
CA GLU A 9 -12.25 -3.07 -23.45
C GLU A 9 -11.43 -3.78 -24.52
N SER A 10 -10.12 -3.56 -24.57
CA SER A 10 -9.24 -4.26 -25.50
C SER A 10 -9.07 -5.76 -25.19
N LYS A 11 -9.54 -6.24 -24.03
CA LYS A 11 -9.39 -7.62 -23.59
C LYS A 11 -10.74 -8.36 -23.63
N PRO A 12 -10.85 -9.48 -24.39
CA PRO A 12 -12.12 -10.19 -24.53
C PRO A 12 -12.58 -10.87 -23.23
N LYS A 13 -11.65 -11.33 -22.39
CA LYS A 13 -11.93 -11.93 -21.07
C LYS A 13 -10.87 -11.51 -20.05
N LEU A 14 -11.26 -10.62 -19.15
CA LEU A 14 -10.33 -10.00 -18.22
C LEU A 14 -9.74 -10.99 -17.20
N VAL A 15 -10.53 -11.96 -16.74
CA VAL A 15 -10.09 -13.01 -15.80
C VAL A 15 -9.00 -13.87 -16.44
N ASP A 16 -9.24 -14.36 -17.66
CA ASP A 16 -8.27 -15.19 -18.39
C ASP A 16 -6.98 -14.41 -18.66
N TYR A 17 -7.10 -13.12 -19.03
CA TYR A 17 -5.95 -12.24 -19.21
C TYR A 17 -5.12 -12.10 -17.92
N PHE A 18 -5.75 -11.83 -16.78
CA PHE A 18 -5.03 -11.73 -15.51
C PHE A 18 -4.39 -13.05 -15.09
N TYR A 19 -5.05 -14.18 -15.35
CA TYR A 19 -4.53 -15.51 -14.99
C TYR A 19 -3.34 -15.94 -15.85
N ASN A 20 -3.39 -15.69 -17.16
CA ASN A 20 -2.42 -16.25 -18.11
C ASN A 20 -1.33 -15.26 -18.56
N ASP A 21 -1.67 -13.98 -18.68
CA ASP A 21 -0.83 -13.01 -19.40
C ASP A 21 -0.21 -11.94 -18.50
N THR A 22 -0.67 -11.83 -17.24
CA THR A 22 -0.12 -10.83 -16.32
C THR A 22 0.99 -11.39 -15.45
N ILE A 23 2.09 -10.65 -15.42
CA ILE A 23 3.15 -10.86 -14.43
C ILE A 23 2.62 -10.34 -13.10
N SER A 24 2.65 -11.17 -12.06
CA SER A 24 2.26 -10.71 -10.72
C SER A 24 3.06 -9.45 -10.36
N PRO A 25 2.41 -8.42 -9.80
CA PRO A 25 3.10 -7.25 -9.24
C PRO A 25 4.16 -7.66 -8.21
N PHE A 26 4.01 -8.85 -7.63
CA PHE A 26 4.95 -9.45 -6.69
C PHE A 26 5.98 -10.40 -7.33
N TYR A 27 5.79 -10.83 -8.58
CA TYR A 27 6.78 -11.65 -9.31
C TYR A 27 7.96 -10.81 -9.77
N LYS A 28 7.70 -9.58 -10.22
CA LYS A 28 8.71 -8.50 -10.24
C LYS A 28 8.65 -7.70 -8.94
N SER A 29 8.35 -8.34 -7.80
CA SER A 29 8.24 -7.59 -6.55
C SER A 29 9.51 -6.77 -6.40
N ARG A 30 9.25 -5.54 -6.03
CA ARG A 30 10.16 -4.55 -5.47
C ARG A 30 11.38 -5.11 -4.74
N THR A 31 11.35 -6.31 -4.15
CA THR A 31 12.55 -7.00 -3.65
C THR A 31 13.61 -7.23 -4.73
N GLU A 32 13.31 -7.70 -5.94
CA GLU A 32 14.33 -7.86 -7.00
C GLU A 32 14.76 -6.52 -7.61
N LEU A 33 13.86 -5.54 -7.75
CA LEU A 33 14.23 -4.22 -8.26
C LEU A 33 15.03 -3.43 -7.22
N PHE A 34 14.66 -3.48 -5.94
CA PHE A 34 15.40 -2.84 -4.85
C PHE A 34 16.64 -3.63 -4.45
N SER A 35 16.66 -4.95 -4.58
CA SER A 35 17.90 -5.74 -4.49
C SER A 35 18.81 -5.45 -5.68
N ARG A 36 18.29 -5.35 -6.92
CA ARG A 36 19.09 -4.92 -8.09
C ARG A 36 19.57 -3.47 -8.01
N LEU A 37 18.83 -2.61 -7.33
CA LEU A 37 19.21 -1.22 -7.04
C LEU A 37 19.90 -1.07 -5.67
N ASN A 38 20.21 -2.19 -4.98
CA ASN A 38 20.82 -2.24 -3.64
C ASN A 38 20.18 -1.31 -2.58
N LEU A 39 18.87 -1.08 -2.60
CA LEU A 39 18.17 -0.29 -1.58
C LEU A 39 17.88 -1.11 -0.30
N ILE A 40 17.68 -2.43 -0.43
CA ILE A 40 17.48 -3.37 0.68
C ILE A 40 18.06 -4.74 0.28
N GLU A 41 18.85 -5.34 1.17
CA GLU A 41 19.39 -6.69 0.98
C GLU A 41 18.28 -7.75 1.14
N GLN A 42 18.35 -8.83 0.35
CA GLN A 42 17.37 -9.93 0.48
C GLN A 42 17.52 -10.68 1.81
N GLU A 43 18.77 -10.82 2.28
CA GLU A 43 19.14 -11.47 3.53
C GLU A 43 20.38 -10.74 4.07
N TYR A 44 20.35 -10.34 5.35
CA TYR A 44 21.53 -9.82 6.04
C TYR A 44 22.32 -10.94 6.72
N THR A 45 21.62 -11.99 7.17
CA THR A 45 22.23 -13.24 7.66
C THR A 45 21.71 -14.44 6.88
N ASN A 46 20.46 -14.82 7.13
CA ASN A 46 19.62 -15.70 6.34
C ASN A 46 18.16 -15.56 6.80
N TRP A 47 17.21 -15.81 5.91
CA TRP A 47 15.78 -15.59 6.19
C TRP A 47 15.24 -16.40 7.37
N ARG A 48 15.82 -17.58 7.67
CA ARG A 48 15.37 -18.45 8.77
C ARG A 48 15.72 -17.86 10.12
N ASP A 49 16.96 -17.37 10.25
CA ASP A 49 17.42 -16.75 11.48
C ASP A 49 16.79 -15.37 11.68
N GLU A 50 16.55 -14.61 10.61
CA GLU A 50 15.82 -13.34 10.68
C GLU A 50 14.36 -13.54 11.14
N GLN A 51 13.67 -14.56 10.61
CA GLN A 51 12.33 -14.92 11.10
C GLN A 51 12.36 -15.43 12.54
N ARG A 52 13.37 -16.23 12.92
CA ARG A 52 13.53 -16.69 14.31
C ARG A 52 13.76 -15.51 15.26
N ALA A 53 14.62 -14.56 14.89
CA ALA A 53 14.90 -13.36 15.67
C ALA A 53 13.65 -12.51 15.91
N ALA A 54 12.72 -12.46 14.96
CA ALA A 54 11.45 -11.75 15.13
C ALA A 54 10.60 -12.32 16.28
N HIS A 55 10.76 -13.60 16.61
CA HIS A 55 10.02 -14.29 17.66
C HIS A 55 10.82 -14.44 18.97
N GLU A 56 12.12 -14.73 18.87
CA GLU A 56 12.96 -15.09 20.03
C GLU A 56 13.76 -13.91 20.57
N THR A 57 14.00 -12.87 19.76
CA THR A 57 14.84 -11.72 20.15
C THR A 57 14.26 -10.39 19.67
N CYS A 58 14.84 -9.77 18.65
CA CYS A 58 14.42 -8.49 18.08
C CYS A 58 14.91 -8.39 16.63
N ILE A 59 14.19 -7.64 15.81
CA ILE A 59 14.55 -7.31 14.43
C ILE A 59 14.41 -5.82 14.17
N LEU A 60 15.16 -5.33 13.18
CA LEU A 60 14.95 -4.02 12.58
C LEU A 60 14.34 -4.21 11.19
N THR A 61 13.09 -3.78 10.99
CA THR A 61 12.44 -3.85 9.67
C THR A 61 12.71 -2.58 8.87
N ASN A 62 13.38 -2.69 7.72
CA ASN A 62 13.54 -1.56 6.80
C ASN A 62 12.31 -1.41 5.90
N GLN A 63 11.43 -0.47 6.23
CA GLN A 63 10.20 -0.20 5.47
C GLN A 63 10.31 0.98 4.50
N SER A 64 11.49 1.59 4.36
CA SER A 64 11.68 2.89 3.69
C SER A 64 11.39 2.90 2.18
N HIS A 65 11.43 1.74 1.51
CA HIS A 65 11.35 1.67 0.04
C HIS A 65 10.13 0.90 -0.47
N HIS A 66 9.50 0.10 0.39
CA HIS A 66 8.52 -0.90 -0.05
C HIS A 66 7.09 -0.38 -0.20
N MET A 67 6.77 0.85 0.22
CA MET A 67 5.42 1.42 0.13
C MET A 67 5.45 2.81 -0.49
N PRO A 68 4.50 3.12 -1.40
CA PRO A 68 4.30 4.50 -1.82
C PRO A 68 3.79 5.32 -0.64
N VAL A 69 4.24 6.58 -0.55
CA VAL A 69 3.78 7.54 0.45
C VAL A 69 2.96 8.62 -0.25
N LEU A 70 1.74 8.83 0.22
CA LEU A 70 0.87 9.91 -0.23
C LEU A 70 0.64 10.89 0.92
N ILE A 71 0.93 12.17 0.68
CA ILE A 71 0.64 13.24 1.62
C ILE A 71 -0.54 14.05 1.08
N VAL A 72 -1.65 14.05 1.83
CA VAL A 72 -2.87 14.78 1.48
C VAL A 72 -2.96 16.00 2.37
N ARG A 73 -3.16 17.18 1.78
CA ARG A 73 -3.29 18.46 2.47
C ARG A 73 -4.45 19.30 1.91
N GLY A 74 -5.01 20.17 2.74
CA GLY A 74 -6.07 21.12 2.43
C GLY A 74 -7.22 21.07 3.42
N SER A 75 -7.98 22.16 3.50
CA SER A 75 -9.12 22.30 4.42
C SER A 75 -10.19 21.20 4.29
N ASP A 76 -10.31 20.60 3.10
CA ASP A 76 -11.26 19.52 2.81
C ASP A 76 -10.63 18.12 2.85
N ALA A 77 -9.34 17.97 3.18
CA ALA A 77 -8.66 16.68 3.18
C ALA A 77 -9.38 15.66 4.07
N ARG A 78 -9.72 16.04 5.31
CA ARG A 78 -10.46 15.18 6.24
C ARG A 78 -11.85 14.81 5.72
N LYS A 79 -12.56 15.76 5.11
CA LYS A 79 -13.90 15.56 4.55
C LYS A 79 -13.86 14.57 3.38
N MET A 80 -12.90 14.74 2.48
CA MET A 80 -12.68 13.83 1.35
C MET A 80 -12.31 12.42 1.83
N LEU A 81 -11.35 12.29 2.75
CA LEU A 81 -10.94 11.00 3.28
C LEU A 81 -12.09 10.29 4.00
N GLN A 82 -12.86 11.01 4.83
CA GLN A 82 -14.03 10.44 5.50
C GLN A 82 -15.11 9.99 4.51
N TYR A 83 -15.28 10.68 3.37
CA TYR A 83 -16.24 10.30 2.34
C TYR A 83 -15.86 8.99 1.63
N LEU A 84 -14.57 8.75 1.43
CA LEU A 84 -14.05 7.60 0.69
C LEU A 84 -13.90 6.31 1.52
N THR A 85 -14.01 6.42 2.84
CA THR A 85 -13.78 5.30 3.76
C THR A 85 -15.02 5.00 4.61
N PRO A 86 -15.33 3.72 4.89
CA PRO A 86 -16.40 3.37 5.80
C PRO A 86 -16.01 3.51 7.28
N ILE A 87 -14.71 3.67 7.61
CA ILE A 87 -14.28 3.82 9.01
C ILE A 87 -14.48 5.24 9.51
N SER A 88 -14.77 5.39 10.81
CA SER A 88 -14.85 6.71 11.43
C SER A 88 -13.47 7.32 11.65
N LEU A 89 -13.29 8.56 11.19
CA LEU A 89 -12.14 9.41 11.47
C LEU A 89 -12.42 10.38 12.62
N ALA A 90 -13.52 10.24 13.37
CA ALA A 90 -13.91 11.18 14.43
C ALA A 90 -12.85 11.30 15.54
N ASN A 91 -12.18 10.19 15.88
CA ASN A 91 -11.19 10.10 16.95
C ASN A 91 -9.75 10.00 16.45
N ILE A 92 -9.45 10.48 15.25
CA ILE A 92 -8.07 10.54 14.76
C ILE A 92 -7.31 11.69 15.46
N THR A 93 -6.09 11.40 15.88
CA THR A 93 -5.20 12.29 16.62
C THR A 93 -3.76 12.06 16.14
N GLN A 94 -2.83 12.98 16.44
CA GLN A 94 -1.45 12.88 15.94
C GLN A 94 -0.68 11.67 16.47
N ASP A 95 -1.09 11.14 17.62
CA ASP A 95 -0.54 9.95 18.27
C ASP A 95 -1.26 8.65 17.85
N ARG A 96 -2.20 8.73 16.90
CA ARG A 96 -3.03 7.58 16.50
C ARG A 96 -3.10 7.41 14.99
N ALA A 97 -2.55 6.31 14.51
CA ALA A 97 -2.75 5.85 13.15
C ALA A 97 -4.06 5.05 12.99
N LYS A 98 -4.57 4.98 11.76
CA LYS A 98 -5.70 4.12 11.38
C LYS A 98 -5.34 3.27 10.17
N GLN A 99 -5.77 2.01 10.14
CA GLN A 99 -5.85 1.23 8.91
C GLN A 99 -6.95 1.83 8.04
N TYR A 100 -6.57 2.69 7.11
CA TYR A 100 -7.49 3.36 6.20
C TYR A 100 -7.71 2.48 4.98
N PHE A 101 -8.96 2.30 4.57
CA PHE A 101 -9.29 1.54 3.36
C PHE A 101 -10.47 2.17 2.66
N SER A 102 -10.57 1.92 1.36
CA SER A 102 -11.69 2.39 0.54
C SER A 102 -12.41 1.23 -0.11
N VAL A 103 -13.67 1.47 -0.45
CA VAL A 103 -14.54 0.51 -1.11
C VAL A 103 -15.17 1.14 -2.34
N THR A 104 -15.49 0.31 -3.32
CA THR A 104 -16.32 0.70 -4.46
C THR A 104 -17.72 1.10 -3.98
N PRO A 105 -18.53 1.80 -4.80
CA PRO A 105 -19.94 2.07 -4.47
C PRO A 105 -20.79 0.83 -4.19
N ARG A 106 -20.32 -0.35 -4.61
CA ARG A 106 -20.96 -1.66 -4.36
C ARG A 106 -20.43 -2.37 -3.10
N GLY A 107 -19.51 -1.75 -2.36
CA GLY A 107 -18.93 -2.29 -1.14
C GLY A 107 -17.70 -3.19 -1.31
N TYR A 108 -17.21 -3.41 -2.54
CA TYR A 108 -15.97 -4.19 -2.75
C TYR A 108 -14.72 -3.40 -2.33
N HIS A 109 -13.82 -4.05 -1.59
CA HIS A 109 -12.54 -3.48 -1.17
C HIS A 109 -11.67 -3.09 -2.39
N ILE A 110 -11.13 -1.87 -2.38
CA ILE A 110 -10.20 -1.38 -3.41
C ILE A 110 -8.76 -1.56 -2.94
N GLY A 111 -8.47 -1.19 -1.69
CA GLY A 111 -7.15 -1.23 -1.10
C GLY A 111 -7.09 -0.47 0.23
N ASP A 112 -5.96 -0.60 0.90
CA ASP A 112 -5.73 -0.09 2.25
C ASP A 112 -4.31 0.47 2.46
N CYS A 113 -4.16 1.29 3.50
CA CYS A 113 -2.90 1.83 3.96
C CYS A 113 -2.95 2.18 5.45
N LEU A 114 -1.78 2.39 6.06
CA LEU A 114 -1.70 3.06 7.36
C LEU A 114 -1.77 4.57 7.14
N MET A 115 -2.78 5.20 7.73
CA MET A 115 -2.98 6.64 7.68
C MET A 115 -2.56 7.27 9.01
N TYR A 116 -1.69 8.27 8.92
CA TYR A 116 -1.24 9.10 10.02
C TYR A 116 -1.80 10.51 9.86
N TYR A 117 -2.27 11.08 10.96
CA TYR A 117 -2.72 12.47 10.98
C TYR A 117 -1.60 13.35 11.52
N HIS A 118 -1.22 14.38 10.79
CA HIS A 118 -0.09 15.25 11.14
C HIS A 118 -0.51 16.60 11.76
N GLY A 119 -1.81 16.80 12.02
CA GLY A 119 -2.35 18.05 12.59
C GLY A 119 -2.69 19.09 11.53
N GLU A 120 -3.62 20.00 11.86
CA GLU A 120 -4.12 21.05 10.96
C GLU A 120 -3.04 22.06 10.51
N GLU A 121 -1.97 22.26 11.30
CA GLU A 121 -0.88 23.18 10.95
C GLU A 121 -0.09 22.73 9.72
N GLN A 122 -0.10 21.43 9.40
CA GLN A 122 0.59 20.90 8.23
C GLN A 122 -0.25 20.96 6.95
N GLY A 123 -1.41 21.61 7.02
CA GLY A 123 -2.48 21.57 6.03
C GLY A 123 -3.31 20.31 6.17
#